data_AF-A0A2T1DV35-F1
#
_entry.id   AF-A0A2T1DV35-F1
#
_cell.length_a   1.000
_cell.length_b   1.000
_cell.length_c   1.000
_cell.angle_alpha   90.00
_cell.angle_beta   90.00
_cell.angle_gamma   90.00
#
_symmetry.space_group_name_H-M   'P 1'
#
loop_
_entity.id
_entity.type
_entity.pdbx_description
1 polymer ?
#
loop_
_entity_poly.entity_id
_entity_poly.type
_entity_poly.pdbx_seq_one_letter_code
_entity_poly.pdbx_strand_id
1 'polypeptide(L)' 'MEKKQWGITKLYNEYFHEPTSQLYKLHAKLDALVLQAYGFHPDDDLLEKLLALNLELAEKETRGEAVVGPWAPAQ' A
#
# COMPACT_ATOMS: atom_id res chain seq x y z
N MET A 1 -18.45 19.39 -5.80
CA MET A 1 -17.10 19.31 -6.40
C MET A 1 -17.27 19.53 -7.89
N GLU A 2 -16.59 20.53 -8.46
CA GLU A 2 -16.61 20.73 -9.90
C GLU A 2 -16.05 19.48 -10.59
N LYS A 3 -16.79 18.97 -11.58
CA LYS A 3 -16.32 17.87 -12.43
C LYS A 3 -15.25 18.40 -13.38
N LYS A 4 -14.05 18.65 -12.85
CA LYS A 4 -12.88 18.94 -13.69
C LYS A 4 -12.62 17.70 -14.54
N GLN A 5 -12.71 17.83 -15.87
CA GLN A 5 -12.39 16.75 -16.83
C GLN A 5 -10.86 16.57 -16.89
N TRP A 6 -10.26 16.22 -15.77
CA TRP A 6 -8.84 15.95 -15.67
C TRP A 6 -8.63 14.45 -15.83
N GLY A 7 -7.69 14.08 -16.69
CA GLY A 7 -7.18 12.71 -16.72
C GLY A 7 -6.51 12.36 -15.39
N ILE A 8 -6.45 11.06 -15.08
CA ILE A 8 -5.93 10.54 -13.80
C ILE A 8 -4.52 11.09 -13.52
N THR A 9 -3.65 11.15 -14.53
CA THR A 9 -2.29 11.71 -14.39
C THR A 9 -2.29 13.16 -13.90
N LYS A 10 -3.15 14.02 -14.48
CA LYS A 10 -3.24 15.43 -14.08
C LYS A 10 -3.84 15.58 -12.69
N LEU A 11 -4.83 14.76 -12.37
CA LEU A 11 -5.46 14.73 -11.04
C LEU A 11 -4.46 14.33 -9.95
N TYR A 12 -3.63 13.32 -10.18
CA TYR A 12 -2.58 12.93 -9.24
C TYR A 12 -1.50 13.99 -9.13
N ASN A 13 -0.95 14.50 -10.23
CA ASN A 13 0.13 15.48 -10.16
C ASN A 13 -0.26 16.76 -9.39
N GLU A 14 -1.48 17.24 -9.57
CA GLU A 14 -1.94 18.50 -8.98
C GLU A 14 -2.42 18.33 -7.53
N TYR A 15 -3.14 17.25 -7.22
CA TYR A 15 -3.78 17.10 -5.90
C TYR A 15 -3.08 16.14 -4.96
N PHE A 16 -2.24 15.22 -5.45
CA PHE A 16 -1.62 14.22 -4.58
C PHE A 16 -0.62 14.83 -3.60
N HIS A 17 0.07 15.90 -3.99
CA HIS A 17 1.01 16.59 -3.10
C HIS A 17 0.36 17.70 -2.25
N GLU A 18 -0.92 18.00 -2.48
CA GLU A 18 -1.64 19.04 -1.77
C GLU A 18 -2.36 18.46 -0.53
N PRO A 19 -1.95 18.78 0.72
CA PRO A 19 -2.49 18.14 1.94
C PRO A 19 -3.98 18.42 2.18
N THR A 20 -4.46 19.53 1.62
CA THR A 20 -5.86 19.97 1.66
C THR A 20 -6.74 19.18 0.71
N SER A 21 -6.17 18.53 -0.30
CA SER A 21 -6.94 17.78 -1.29
C SER A 21 -7.61 16.57 -0.66
N GLN A 22 -8.78 16.24 -1.21
CA GLN A 22 -9.49 15.03 -0.81
C GLN A 22 -8.72 13.77 -1.23
N LEU A 23 -8.00 13.83 -2.35
CA LEU A 23 -7.20 12.71 -2.85
C LEU A 23 -6.14 12.32 -1.82
N TYR A 24 -5.35 13.28 -1.35
CA TYR A 24 -4.31 13.05 -0.34
C TYR A 24 -4.87 12.45 0.95
N LYS A 25 -5.99 12.98 1.45
CA LYS A 25 -6.66 12.46 2.66
C LYS A 25 -7.18 11.04 2.50
N LEU A 26 -7.69 10.69 1.33
CA LEU A 26 -8.15 9.34 1.03
C LEU A 26 -6.99 8.35 0.96
N HIS A 27 -5.87 8.74 0.34
CA HIS A 27 -4.64 7.94 0.33
C HIS A 27 -4.11 7.72 1.73
N ALA A 28 -3.99 8.77 2.55
CA ALA A 28 -3.54 8.63 3.95
C ALA A 28 -4.44 7.67 4.77
N LYS A 29 -5.76 7.68 4.54
CA LYS A 29 -6.67 6.74 5.18
C LYS A 29 -6.47 5.30 4.70
N LEU A 30 -6.23 5.11 3.40
CA LEU A 30 -5.93 3.80 2.84
C LEU A 30 -4.60 3.27 3.40
N ASP A 31 -3.56 4.10 3.40
CA ASP A 31 -2.24 3.73 3.92
C ASP A 31 -2.32 3.30 5.38
N ALA A 32 -3.07 4.03 6.22
CA ALA A 32 -3.27 3.64 7.63
C ALA A 32 -3.94 2.26 7.79
N LEU A 33 -4.91 1.94 6.93
CA LEU A 33 -5.57 0.62 6.95
C LEU A 33 -4.65 -0.49 6.45
N VAL A 34 -3.82 -0.22 5.45
CA VAL A 34 -2.82 -1.16 4.94
C VAL A 34 -1.76 -1.43 6.02
N LEU A 35 -1.22 -0.39 6.65
CA LEU A 35 -0.28 -0.53 7.76
C LEU A 35 -0.87 -1.36 8.89
N GLN A 36 -2.13 -1.13 9.24
CA GLN A 36 -2.82 -1.95 10.24
C GLN A 36 -2.95 -3.43 9.82
N ALA A 37 -3.28 -3.70 8.55
CA ALA A 37 -3.41 -5.07 8.05
C ALA A 37 -2.08 -5.84 8.06
N TYR A 38 -0.96 -5.15 7.79
CA TYR A 38 0.39 -5.71 7.87
C TYR A 38 0.99 -5.65 9.29
N GLY A 39 0.35 -4.96 10.24
CA GLY A 39 0.89 -4.74 11.59
C GLY A 39 2.11 -3.80 11.62
N PHE A 40 2.29 -2.96 10.59
CA PHE A 40 3.38 -2.00 10.48
C PHE A 40 3.02 -0.68 11.16
N HIS A 41 4.04 0.02 11.66
CA HIS A 41 3.89 1.36 12.23
C HIS A 41 4.29 2.43 11.20
N PRO A 42 3.68 3.63 11.25
CA PRO A 42 4.03 4.72 10.35
C PRO A 42 5.47 5.22 10.54
N ASP A 43 6.06 4.98 11.72
CA ASP A 43 7.45 5.34 12.04
C ASP A 43 8.45 4.22 11.70
N ASP A 44 7.98 3.04 11.24
CA ASP A 44 8.85 1.95 10.82
C ASP A 44 9.50 2.29 9.46
N ASP A 45 10.69 1.73 9.21
CA ASP A 45 11.22 1.66 7.85
C ASP A 45 10.40 0.64 7.04
N LEU A 46 9.42 1.16 6.30
CA LEU A 46 8.51 0.35 5.48
C LEU A 46 9.25 -0.48 4.43
N LEU A 47 10.34 0.05 3.86
CA LEU A 47 11.12 -0.67 2.85
C LEU A 47 11.85 -1.85 3.50
N GLU A 48 12.42 -1.66 4.68
CA GLU A 48 13.06 -2.73 5.45
C GLU A 48 12.03 -3.82 5.84
N LYS A 49 10.86 -3.43 6.34
CA LYS A 49 9.79 -4.38 6.69
C LYS A 49 9.32 -5.20 5.49
N LEU A 50 9.14 -4.55 4.34
CA LEU A 50 8.75 -5.23 3.09
C LEU A 50 9.85 -6.17 2.60
N LEU A 51 11.11 -5.77 2.70
CA LEU A 51 12.24 -6.63 2.34
C LEU A 51 12.31 -7.87 3.24
N ALA A 52 12.19 -7.69 4.56
CA ALA A 52 12.19 -8.79 5.51
C ALA A 52 11.05 -9.79 5.23
N LEU A 53 9.83 -9.28 4.97
CA LEU A 53 8.70 -10.11 4.59
C LEU A 53 8.97 -10.90 3.30
N ASN A 54 9.54 -10.26 2.28
CA ASN A 54 9.85 -10.93 1.02
C ASN A 54 10.91 -12.02 1.19
N LEU A 55 11.93 -11.81 2.03
CA LEU A 55 12.94 -12.81 2.32
C LEU A 55 12.34 -14.01 3.07
N GLU A 56 11.48 -13.77 4.07
CA GLU A 56 10.78 -14.84 4.78
C GLU A 56 9.89 -15.67 3.85
N LEU A 57 9.16 -15.01 2.94
CA LEU A 57 8.33 -15.68 1.94
C LEU A 57 9.19 -16.50 0.96
N ALA A 58 10.30 -15.95 0.48
CA ALA A 58 11.22 -16.68 -0.39
C ALA A 58 11.79 -17.92 0.30
N GLU A 59 12.15 -17.83 1.59
CA GLU A 59 12.57 -19.00 2.37
C GLU A 59 11.45 -20.05 2.48
N LYS A 60 10.22 -19.63 2.76
CA LYS A 60 9.04 -20.53 2.78
C LYS A 60 8.82 -21.23 1.44
N GLU A 61 8.94 -20.50 0.33
CA GLU A 61 8.85 -21.09 -1.02
C GLU A 61 9.96 -22.12 -1.26
N THR A 62 11.21 -21.84 -0.85
CA THR A 62 12.32 -22.80 -1.00
C THR A 62 12.14 -24.07 -0.17
N ARG A 63 11.45 -23.98 0.97
CA ARG A 63 11.07 -25.15 1.80
C ARG A 63 9.85 -25.91 1.26
N GLY A 64 9.23 -25.41 0.19
CA GLY A 64 8.03 -25.99 -0.43
C GLY A 64 6.74 -25.71 0.35
N GLU A 65 6.75 -24.73 1.26
CA GLU A 65 5.54 -24.30 1.98
C GLU A 65 4.63 -23.51 1.04
N ALA A 66 3.32 -23.61 1.26
CA ALA A 66 2.34 -22.87 0.47
C ALA A 66 2.38 -21.39 0.84
N VAL A 67 2.90 -20.54 -0.07
CA VAL A 67 2.79 -19.10 0.05
C VAL A 67 1.49 -18.64 -0.59
N VAL A 68 0.66 -17.98 0.23
CA VAL A 68 -0.61 -17.38 -0.21
C VAL A 68 -0.28 -16.11 -0.98
N GLY A 69 -0.43 -16.16 -2.31
CA GLY A 69 -0.26 -14.99 -3.16
C GLY A 69 -1.37 -13.95 -2.91
N PRO A 70 -1.15 -12.68 -3.27
CA PRO A 70 -2.07 -11.57 -3.00
C PRO A 70 -3.45 -11.69 -3.68
N TRP A 71 -3.63 -12.64 -4.59
CA TRP A 71 -4.90 -12.96 -5.26
C TRP A 71 -5.58 -14.24 -4.74
N ALA A 72 -4.93 -14.98 -3.84
CA ALA A 72 -5.49 -16.22 -3.33
C ALA A 72 -6.59 -15.89 -2.30
N PRO A 73 -7.80 -16.43 -2.44
CA PRO A 73 -8.84 -16.25 -1.44
C PRO A 73 -8.33 -16.80 -0.11
N ALA A 74 -8.51 -16.03 0.97
CA ALA A 74 -8.20 -16.49 2.32
C ALA A 74 -8.99 -17.78 2.58
N GLN A 75 -8.28 -18.86 2.86
CA GLN A 75 -8.84 -20.19 3.10
C GLN A 75 -9.44 -20.31 4.50
#